data_AF-A0A836JG90-F1
#
_entry.id   AF-A0A836JG90-F1
#
_cell.length_a   1.000
_cell.length_b   1.000
_cell.length_c   1.000
_cell.angle_alpha   90.00
_cell.angle_beta   90.00
_cell.angle_gamma   90.00
#
_symmetry.space_group_name_H-M   'P 1'
#
loop_
_entity.id
_entity.type
_entity.pdbx_description
1 polymer ?
#
loop_
_entity_poly.entity_id
_entity_poly.type
_entity_poly.pdbx_seq_one_letter_code
_entity_poly.pdbx_strand_id
1 'polypeptide(L)' 'GFALLPFLWAVNAVWFSKEAFIAPPYEEQKQIKRYVIFSAIGAVIWTAALLAWIIIFQTQRAAWGEFADSISYIIPTGIP' A
#
# COMPACT_ATOMS: atom_id res chain seq x y z
N GLY A 1 -6.16 2.84 8.35
CA GLY A 1 -5.27 3.98 8.06
C GLY A 1 -5.74 4.81 6.87
N PHE A 2 -6.94 5.39 6.94
CA PHE A 2 -7.48 6.27 5.90
C PHE A 2 -6.61 7.51 5.61
N ALA A 3 -5.60 7.79 6.44
CA ALA A 3 -4.60 8.84 6.26
C ALA A 3 -3.41 8.42 5.36
N LEU A 4 -3.63 7.70 4.25
CA LEU A 4 -2.58 7.31 3.29
C LEU A 4 -1.46 6.41 3.88
N LEU A 5 -1.78 5.54 4.85
CA LEU A 5 -0.80 4.70 5.54
C LEU A 5 -0.94 3.22 5.16
N PRO A 6 -0.58 2.79 3.94
CA PRO A 6 -0.83 1.42 3.48
C PRO A 6 -0.09 0.36 4.31
N PHE A 7 1.10 0.69 4.82
CA PHE A 7 1.84 -0.17 5.72
C PHE A 7 1.06 -0.45 7.03
N LEU A 8 0.36 0.54 7.56
CA LEU A 8 -0.49 0.38 8.75
C LEU A 8 -1.67 -0.58 8.47
N TRP A 9 -2.24 -0.56 7.26
CA TRP A 9 -3.31 -1.50 6.88
C TRP A 9 -2.77 -2.93 6.79
N ALA A 10 -1.57 -3.11 6.23
CA ALA A 10 -0.90 -4.40 6.16
C ALA A 10 -0.59 -4.95 7.57
N VAL A 11 -0.02 -4.13 8.45
CA VAL A 11 0.24 -4.50 9.85
C VAL A 11 -1.07 -4.90 10.55
N ASN A 12 -2.14 -4.11 10.39
CA ASN A 12 -3.44 -4.41 10.97
C ASN A 12 -3.99 -5.75 10.47
N ALA A 13 -3.87 -6.02 9.17
CA ALA A 13 -4.33 -7.29 8.60
C ALA A 13 -3.54 -8.49 9.12
N VAL A 14 -2.22 -8.39 9.24
CA VAL A 14 -1.35 -9.47 9.73
C VAL A 14 -1.51 -9.70 11.23
N TRP A 15 -1.51 -8.63 12.04
CA TRP A 15 -1.56 -8.72 13.50
C TRP A 15 -2.88 -9.33 13.99
N PHE A 16 -4.01 -8.87 13.44
CA PHE A 16 -5.34 -9.35 13.82
C PHE A 16 -5.79 -10.57 13.02
N SER A 17 -4.97 -11.12 12.12
CA SER A 17 -5.32 -12.34 11.36
C SER A 17 -5.55 -13.54 12.29
N LYS A 18 -4.71 -13.72 13.30
CA LYS A 18 -4.86 -14.82 14.27
C LYS A 18 -6.15 -14.69 15.06
N GLU A 19 -6.45 -13.47 15.48
CA GLU A 19 -7.66 -13.12 16.24
C GLU A 19 -8.94 -13.30 15.40
N ALA A 20 -8.88 -12.95 14.10
CA ALA A 20 -10.01 -13.03 13.18
C ALA A 20 -10.31 -14.45 12.65
N PHE A 21 -9.30 -15.32 12.54
CA PHE A 21 -9.43 -16.61 11.83
C PHE A 21 -9.03 -17.84 12.66
N ILE A 22 -8.22 -17.71 13.71
CA ILE A 22 -7.68 -18.84 14.49
C ILE A 22 -8.31 -18.91 15.88
N ALA A 23 -8.60 -17.77 16.50
CA ALA A 23 -9.18 -17.73 17.85
C ALA A 23 -10.56 -18.42 17.92
N PRO A 24 -10.93 -19.01 19.07
CA PRO A 24 -12.26 -19.57 19.29
C PRO A 24 -13.37 -18.54 19.03
N PRO A 25 -14.59 -18.96 18.66
CA PRO A 25 -15.68 -18.03 18.36
C PRO A 25 -16.05 -17.16 19.57
N TYR A 26 -16.07 -15.84 19.38
CA TYR A 26 -16.59 -14.86 20.33
C TYR A 26 -17.41 -13.78 19.61
N GLU A 27 -18.21 -13.03 20.36
CA GLU A 27 -19.26 -12.16 19.84
C GLU A 27 -18.74 -11.09 18.85
N GLU A 28 -17.60 -10.47 19.17
CA GLU A 28 -16.98 -9.40 18.38
C GLU A 28 -16.15 -9.92 17.18
N GLN A 29 -15.88 -11.22 17.10
CA GLN A 29 -14.99 -11.83 16.09
C GLN A 29 -15.48 -11.54 14.67
N LYS A 30 -16.80 -11.50 14.44
CA LYS A 30 -17.38 -11.18 13.13
C LYS A 30 -17.05 -9.75 12.68
N GLN A 31 -17.07 -8.79 13.61
CA GLN A 31 -16.72 -7.40 13.29
C GLN A 31 -15.23 -7.26 13.01
N ILE A 32 -14.39 -7.87 13.85
CA ILE A 32 -12.93 -7.87 13.69
C ILE A 32 -12.53 -8.50 12.34
N LYS A 33 -13.13 -9.65 11.98
CA LYS A 33 -12.89 -10.31 10.70
C LYS A 33 -13.22 -9.41 9.51
N ARG A 34 -14.33 -8.67 9.56
CA ARG A 34 -14.71 -7.70 8.53
C ARG A 34 -13.66 -6.58 8.40
N TYR A 35 -13.20 -6.02 9.52
CA TYR A 35 -12.18 -4.97 9.50
C TYR A 35 -10.81 -5.46 9.02
N VAL A 36 -10.42 -6.69 9.35
CA VAL A 36 -9.19 -7.32 8.85
C VAL A 36 -9.26 -7.51 7.33
N ILE A 37 -10.39 -7.99 6.81
CA ILE A 37 -10.60 -8.15 5.36
C ILE A 37 -10.54 -6.79 4.64
N PHE A 38 -11.23 -5.77 5.15
CA PHE A 38 -11.16 -4.43 4.57
C PHE A 38 -9.74 -3.84 4.65
N SER A 39 -9.02 -4.10 5.75
CA SER A 39 -7.62 -3.70 5.89
C SER A 39 -6.73 -4.38 4.85
N ALA A 40 -6.92 -5.68 4.61
CA ALA A 40 -6.18 -6.40 3.58
C ALA A 40 -6.47 -5.87 2.17
N ILE A 41 -7.76 -5.66 1.83
CA ILE A 41 -8.16 -5.12 0.53
C ILE A 41 -7.55 -3.73 0.30
N GLY A 42 -7.66 -2.83 1.27
CA GLY A 42 -7.09 -1.50 1.12
C GLY A 42 -5.56 -1.52 1.03
N ALA A 43 -4.88 -2.41 1.75
CA ALA A 43 -3.44 -2.60 1.61
C ALA A 43 -3.06 -3.06 0.19
N VAL A 44 -3.81 -4.00 -0.40
CA VAL A 44 -3.58 -4.48 -1.77
C VAL A 44 -3.81 -3.36 -2.79
N ILE A 45 -4.92 -2.61 -2.68
CA ILE A 45 -5.23 -1.50 -3.58
C ILE A 45 -4.12 -0.45 -3.55
N TRP A 46 -3.69 -0.04 -2.35
CA TRP A 46 -2.60 0.91 -2.21
C TRP A 46 -1.27 0.40 -2.75
N THR A 47 -0.96 -0.88 -2.52
CA THR A 47 0.25 -1.50 -3.06
C THR A 47 0.23 -1.48 -4.58
N ALA A 48 -0.90 -1.84 -5.21
CA ALA A 48 -1.06 -1.78 -6.66
C ALA A 48 -0.94 -0.35 -7.19
N ALA A 49 -1.55 0.64 -6.53
CA ALA A 49 -1.45 2.04 -6.91
C ALA A 49 -0.01 2.57 -6.84
N LEU A 50 0.72 2.25 -5.76
CA LEU A 50 2.13 2.63 -5.62
C LEU A 50 3.01 1.94 -6.66
N LEU A 51 2.81 0.65 -6.92
CA LEU A 51 3.54 -0.07 -7.95
C LEU A 51 3.29 0.52 -9.33
N ALA A 52 2.02 0.79 -9.68
CA ALA A 52 1.67 1.42 -10.94
C ALA A 52 2.35 2.79 -11.08
N TRP A 53 2.31 3.61 -10.03
CA TRP A 53 3.00 4.91 -10.02
C TRP A 53 4.52 4.77 -10.21
N ILE A 54 5.17 3.84 -9.50
CA ILE A 54 6.60 3.58 -9.64
C ILE A 54 6.93 3.13 -11.06
N ILE A 55 6.17 2.19 -11.63
CA ILE A 55 6.41 1.69 -12.99
C ILE A 55 6.26 2.82 -14.02
N ILE A 56 5.19 3.62 -13.93
CA ILE A 56 4.98 4.77 -14.82
C ILE A 56 6.13 5.76 -14.68
N PHE A 57 6.46 6.14 -13.44
CA PHE A 57 7.52 7.10 -13.19
C PHE A 57 8.85 6.60 -13.74
N GLN A 58 9.26 5.36 -13.44
CA GLN A 58 10.53 4.80 -13.91
C GLN A 58 10.60 4.64 -15.43
N THR A 59 9.49 4.32 -16.09
CA THR A 59 9.47 4.11 -17.56
C THR A 59 9.31 5.40 -18.35
N GLN A 60 8.64 6.41 -17.78
CA GLN A 60 8.32 7.67 -18.46
C GLN A 60 9.15 8.86 -17.98
N ARG A 61 9.99 8.71 -16.92
CA ARG A 61 10.80 9.80 -16.34
C ARG A 61 11.52 10.63 -17.39
N ALA A 62 12.28 9.97 -18.26
CA ALA A 62 13.07 10.62 -19.30
C ALA A 62 12.20 11.33 -20.34
N ALA A 63 11.02 10.77 -20.65
CA ALA A 63 10.08 11.38 -21.59
C ALA A 63 9.38 12.62 -21.03
N TRP A 64 9.24 12.72 -19.71
CA TRP A 64 8.61 13.84 -19.02
C TRP A 64 9.55 15.03 -18.78
N GLY A 65 10.86 14.86 -18.96
CA GLY A 65 11.86 15.93 -18.91
C GLY A 65 11.83 16.73 -17.60
N GLU A 66 11.79 18.07 -17.71
CA GLU A 66 11.86 18.99 -16.58
C GLU A 66 10.80 18.73 -15.50
N PHE A 67 9.60 18.27 -15.88
CA PHE A 67 8.57 17.90 -14.91
C PHE A 67 9.02 16.74 -14.04
N ALA A 68 9.57 15.67 -14.64
CA ALA A 68 10.05 14.52 -13.88
C ALA A 68 11.25 14.88 -13.01
N ASP A 69 12.15 15.75 -13.48
CA ASP A 69 13.26 16.24 -12.67
C ASP A 69 12.78 17.04 -11.44
N SER A 70 11.70 17.83 -11.58
CA SER A 70 11.13 18.61 -10.47
C SER A 70 10.49 17.77 -9.36
N ILE A 71 9.99 16.58 -9.69
CA ILE A 71 9.38 15.63 -8.73
C ILE A 71 10.34 14.49 -8.35
N SER A 72 11.52 14.44 -8.96
CA SER A 72 12.60 13.49 -8.65
C SER A 72 13.34 13.95 -7.39
N TYR A 73 13.27 13.13 -6.34
CA TYR A 73 14.11 13.35 -5.16
C TYR A 73 15.57 12.90 -5.37
N ILE A 74 15.77 11.84 -6.17
CA ILE A 74 17.08 11.31 -6.54
C ILE A 74 17.17 11.31 -8.06
N ILE A 75 18.16 12.03 -8.59
CA ILE A 75 18.42 12.10 -10.02
C ILE A 75 19.58 11.12 -10.34
N PRO A 76 19.37 10.12 -11.22
CA PRO A 76 20.43 9.21 -11.60
C PRO A 76 21.50 9.97 -12.42
N THR A 77 22.76 9.91 -11.98
CA THR A 77 23.86 10.71 -12.57
C THR A 77 24.36 10.20 -13.93
N GLY A 78 23.81 9.08 -14.43
CA GLY A 78 24.31 8.39 -15.64
C GLY A 78 23.26 8.08 -16.70
N ILE A 79 21.99 8.44 -16.48
CA ILE A 79 20.90 8.21 -17.45
C ILE A 79 20.18 9.56 -17.62
N PRO A 80 20.17 10.15 -18.82
CA PRO A 80 19.42 11.38 -19.09
C PRO A 80 17.92 11.17 -18.83
#